data_AF-A0A316D6X0-F1
#
_entry.id   AF-A0A316D6X0-F1
#
_cell.length_a   1.000
_cell.length_b   1.000
_cell.length_c   1.000
_cell.angle_alpha   90.00
_cell.angle_beta   90.00
_cell.angle_gamma   90.00
#
_symmetry.space_group_name_H-M   'P 1'
#
loop_
_entity.id
_entity.type
_entity.pdbx_description
1 polymer ?
#
loop_
_entity_poly.entity_id
_entity_poly.type
_entity_poly.pdbx_seq_one_letter_code
_entity_poly.pdbx_strand_id
1 'polypeptide(L)'
;MLSAPRPAPKPRHGRNKPKAKDRGAITPEVAKEVIERADGRCEMCGRDRPSNYAYRGELAHLDQKGQCGRGDQPWNIAALCGPSTNSGTCHWKIDSRRKTYRDEVEKLIAKLKAKYDPADWPE
;
A
#
# COMPACT_ATOMS: atom_id res chain seq x y z
N MET A 1 25.78 -36.01 -31.20
CA MET A 1 25.98 -34.55 -31.31
C MET A 1 24.61 -33.89 -31.19
N LEU A 2 24.38 -33.07 -30.16
CA LEU A 2 23.09 -32.36 -30.00
C LEU A 2 22.99 -31.26 -31.07
N SER A 3 21.89 -31.23 -31.82
CA SER A 3 21.63 -30.17 -32.82
C SER A 3 21.54 -28.80 -32.15
N ALA A 4 22.08 -27.78 -32.82
CA ALA A 4 22.02 -26.39 -32.35
C ALA A 4 20.56 -25.92 -32.18
N PRO A 5 20.24 -25.12 -31.14
CA PRO A 5 18.89 -24.62 -30.92
C PRO A 5 18.46 -23.72 -32.08
N ARG A 6 17.26 -23.97 -32.63
CA ARG A 6 16.65 -23.09 -33.62
C ARG A 6 16.14 -21.82 -32.90
N PRO A 7 16.56 -20.61 -33.28
CA PRO A 7 16.10 -19.39 -32.64
C PRO A 7 14.60 -19.21 -32.89
N ALA A 8 13.81 -19.15 -31.82
CA ALA A 8 12.39 -18.82 -31.89
C ALA A 8 12.21 -17.29 -31.95
N PRO A 9 11.24 -16.78 -32.73
CA PRO A 9 10.94 -15.36 -32.76
C PRO A 9 10.49 -14.87 -31.37
N LYS A 10 10.90 -13.66 -31.00
CA LYS A 10 10.49 -13.06 -29.73
C LYS A 10 8.97 -12.89 -29.71
N PRO A 11 8.27 -13.29 -28.62
CA PRO A 11 6.83 -13.09 -28.52
C PRO A 11 6.47 -11.62 -28.71
N ARG A 12 5.47 -11.35 -29.54
CA ARG A 12 4.99 -9.99 -29.86
C ARG A 12 4.02 -9.43 -28.82
N HIS A 13 3.48 -10.30 -27.96
CA HIS A 13 2.58 -9.91 -26.89
C HIS A 13 3.35 -9.58 -25.62
N GLY A 14 2.79 -8.69 -24.81
CA GLY A 14 3.29 -8.38 -23.47
C GLY A 14 3.21 -9.59 -22.53
N ARG A 15 3.66 -9.39 -21.30
CA ARG A 15 3.51 -10.38 -20.24
C ARG A 15 2.02 -10.54 -19.93
N ASN A 16 1.54 -11.79 -19.86
CA ASN A 16 0.17 -12.08 -19.46
C ASN A 16 -0.13 -11.67 -18.00
N LYS A 17 0.87 -11.81 -17.12
CA LYS A 17 0.78 -11.44 -15.70
C LYS A 17 1.31 -10.01 -15.45
N PRO A 18 0.64 -9.20 -14.60
CA PRO A 18 1.12 -7.87 -14.25
C PRO A 18 2.47 -7.92 -13.52
N LYS A 19 3.25 -6.84 -13.61
CA LYS A 19 4.51 -6.75 -12.85
C LYS A 19 4.20 -6.50 -11.38
N ALA A 20 5.15 -6.78 -10.48
CA ALA A 20 5.01 -6.45 -9.06
C ALA A 20 4.74 -4.94 -8.83
N LYS A 21 5.37 -4.07 -9.64
CA LYS A 21 5.11 -2.63 -9.65
C LYS A 21 3.63 -2.31 -9.89
N ASP A 22 3.02 -3.01 -10.84
CA ASP A 22 1.65 -2.76 -11.28
C ASP A 22 0.65 -3.31 -10.25
N ARG A 23 0.97 -4.45 -9.62
CA ARG A 23 0.17 -5.05 -8.54
C ARG A 23 0.11 -4.20 -7.27
N GLY A 24 1.23 -3.58 -6.89
CA GLY A 24 1.27 -2.66 -5.75
C GLY A 24 1.01 -1.20 -6.13
N ALA A 25 0.40 -0.93 -7.29
CA ALA A 25 -0.03 0.43 -7.63
C ALA A 25 -1.37 0.71 -6.96
N ILE A 26 -1.47 1.81 -6.22
CA ILE A 26 -2.73 2.21 -5.59
C ILE A 26 -3.72 2.56 -6.71
N THR A 27 -4.84 1.86 -6.76
CA THR A 27 -5.89 2.14 -7.75
C THR A 27 -6.61 3.44 -7.37
N PRO A 28 -7.11 4.22 -8.35
CA PRO A 28 -7.82 5.47 -8.06
C PRO A 28 -9.07 5.26 -7.20
N GLU A 29 -9.73 4.09 -7.33
CA GLU A 29 -10.89 3.70 -6.52
C GLU A 29 -10.52 3.53 -5.05
N VAL A 30 -9.45 2.78 -4.76
CA VAL A 30 -8.93 2.61 -3.39
C VAL A 30 -8.42 3.93 -2.83
N ALA A 31 -7.74 4.74 -3.64
CA ALA A 31 -7.29 6.06 -3.20
C ALA A 31 -8.46 6.94 -2.77
N LYS A 32 -9.55 6.96 -3.54
CA LYS A 32 -10.75 7.73 -3.21
C LYS A 32 -11.40 7.21 -1.92
N GLU A 33 -11.63 5.90 -1.82
CA GLU A 33 -12.20 5.24 -0.65
C GLU A 33 -11.41 5.53 0.63
N VAL A 34 -10.08 5.45 0.57
CA VAL A 34 -9.24 5.74 1.74
C VAL A 34 -9.28 7.22 2.11
N ILE A 35 -9.32 8.13 1.13
CA ILE A 35 -9.46 9.57 1.40
C ILE A 35 -10.81 9.89 2.06
N GLU A 36 -11.90 9.31 1.56
CA GLU A 36 -13.25 9.46 2.11
C GLU A 36 -13.33 8.85 3.52
N ARG A 37 -12.78 7.65 3.72
CA ARG A 37 -12.71 6.98 5.03
C ARG A 37 -11.92 7.77 6.07
N ALA A 38 -10.80 8.34 5.64
CA ALA A 38 -9.90 9.06 6.53
C ALA A 38 -10.50 10.39 7.00
N ASP A 39 -11.43 10.99 6.25
CA ASP A 39 -12.06 12.28 6.55
C ASP A 39 -11.04 13.37 6.94
N GLY A 40 -9.89 13.36 6.24
CA GLY A 40 -8.79 14.28 6.53
C GLY A 40 -8.01 14.03 7.83
N ARG A 41 -8.17 12.85 8.46
CA ARG A 41 -7.45 12.44 9.68
C ARG A 41 -6.45 11.32 9.39
N CYS A 42 -5.41 11.23 10.22
CA CYS A 42 -4.47 10.12 10.19
C CYS A 42 -5.13 8.86 10.79
N GLU A 43 -5.10 7.75 10.06
CA GLU A 43 -5.75 6.51 10.52
C GLU A 43 -4.99 5.78 11.63
N MET A 44 -3.71 6.13 11.82
CA MET A 44 -2.88 5.57 12.88
C MET A 44 -2.95 6.38 14.17
N CYS A 45 -2.75 7.71 14.11
CA CYS A 45 -2.71 8.55 15.32
C CYS A 45 -3.99 9.36 15.57
N GLY A 46 -4.96 9.34 14.65
CA GLY A 46 -6.25 10.03 14.78
C GLY A 46 -6.20 11.55 14.66
N ARG A 47 -5.01 12.16 14.53
CA ARG A 47 -4.87 13.61 14.38
C ARG A 47 -5.44 14.05 13.04
N ASP A 48 -6.23 15.11 13.07
CA ASP A 48 -6.61 15.90 11.90
C ASP A 48 -5.37 16.40 11.15
N ARG A 49 -5.53 16.77 9.87
CA ARG A 49 -4.50 17.44 9.08
C ARG A 49 -4.38 18.91 9.52
N PRO A 50 -3.46 19.32 10.43
CA PRO A 50 -3.15 20.73 10.54
C PRO A 50 -2.50 21.21 9.23
N SER A 51 -2.60 22.50 8.97
CA SER A 51 -2.05 23.22 7.81
C SER A 51 -0.54 23.05 7.58
N ASN A 52 0.17 22.38 8.52
CA ASN A 52 1.59 22.13 8.47
C ASN A 52 1.94 20.90 7.60
N TYR A 53 2.94 21.07 6.73
CA TYR A 53 3.50 20.01 5.87
C TYR A 53 3.88 18.73 6.64
N ALA A 54 4.26 18.86 7.92
CA ALA A 54 4.59 17.73 8.79
C ALA A 54 3.43 16.78 9.09
N TYR A 55 2.19 17.19 8.81
CA TYR A 55 0.99 16.40 9.09
C TYR A 55 0.04 16.25 7.90
N ARG A 56 0.47 16.66 6.71
CA ARG A 56 -0.29 16.38 5.49
C ARG A 56 -0.44 14.86 5.37
N GLY A 57 -1.66 14.41 5.12
CA GLY A 57 -1.97 12.98 5.02
C GLY A 57 -1.54 12.44 3.66
N GLU A 58 -0.62 11.49 3.63
CA GLU A 58 -0.20 10.74 2.45
C GLU A 58 -0.78 9.32 2.48
N LEU A 59 -1.02 8.75 1.30
CA LEU A 59 -1.47 7.36 1.17
C LEU A 59 -0.25 6.43 1.23
N ALA A 60 -0.24 5.54 2.20
CA ALA A 60 0.84 4.61 2.44
C ALA A 60 0.34 3.16 2.46
N HIS A 61 1.21 2.23 2.10
CA HIS A 61 0.92 0.81 2.21
C HIS A 61 1.26 0.32 3.62
N LEU A 62 0.33 -0.37 4.27
CA LEU A 62 0.52 -1.01 5.57
C LEU A 62 1.40 -2.25 5.44
N ASP A 63 1.10 -3.10 4.46
CA ASP A 63 2.02 -4.11 3.96
C ASP A 63 2.73 -3.63 2.69
N GLN A 64 4.04 -3.65 2.76
CA GLN A 64 4.92 -2.97 1.82
C GLN A 64 4.76 -3.50 0.40
N LYS A 65 4.83 -2.59 -0.58
CA LYS A 65 4.78 -2.92 -2.01
C LYS A 65 5.84 -3.96 -2.43
N GLY A 66 7.02 -3.89 -1.81
CA GLY A 66 8.12 -4.85 -2.03
C GLY A 66 7.85 -6.26 -1.48
N GLN A 67 6.87 -6.41 -0.59
CA GLN A 67 6.49 -7.67 0.08
C GLN A 67 5.19 -8.24 -0.50
N CYS A 68 4.88 -7.88 -1.76
CA CYS A 68 3.63 -8.21 -2.44
C CYS A 68 2.37 -7.55 -1.86
N GLY A 69 2.53 -6.48 -1.07
CA GLY A 69 1.41 -5.63 -0.68
C GLY A 69 0.67 -5.09 -1.90
N ARG A 70 -0.63 -5.36 -1.94
CA ARG A 70 -1.52 -4.99 -3.05
C ARG A 70 -2.03 -3.56 -2.91
N GLY A 71 -2.10 -2.85 -4.03
CA GLY A 71 -2.60 -1.48 -4.08
C GLY A 71 -4.10 -1.39 -4.39
N ASP A 72 -4.70 -2.51 -4.79
CA ASP A 72 -6.13 -2.73 -5.01
C ASP A 72 -6.91 -3.06 -3.74
N GLN A 73 -6.24 -3.18 -2.59
CA GLN A 73 -6.87 -3.56 -1.32
C GLN A 73 -7.00 -2.35 -0.38
N PRO A 74 -8.23 -1.88 -0.08
CA PRO A 74 -8.43 -0.69 0.76
C PRO A 74 -8.01 -0.90 2.21
N TRP A 75 -7.94 -2.15 2.69
CA TRP A 75 -7.40 -2.47 4.01
C TRP A 75 -5.88 -2.39 4.07
N ASN A 76 -5.19 -2.48 2.93
CA ASN A 76 -3.73 -2.39 2.87
C ASN A 76 -3.25 -0.94 2.71
N ILE A 77 -4.13 -0.02 2.32
CA ILE A 77 -3.80 1.39 2.12
C ILE A 77 -4.37 2.20 3.27
N ALA A 78 -3.56 3.10 3.84
CA ALA A 78 -3.98 4.00 4.90
C ALA A 78 -3.53 5.44 4.65
N ALA A 79 -4.35 6.40 5.10
CA ALA A 79 -3.96 7.81 5.14
C ALA A 79 -3.16 8.11 6.41
N LEU A 80 -1.89 8.49 6.26
CA LEU A 80 -0.97 8.71 7.38
C LEU A 80 -0.39 10.11 7.36
N CYS A 81 -0.19 10.69 8.55
CA CYS A 81 0.41 12.01 8.67
C CYS A 81 1.93 12.00 8.43
N GLY A 82 2.38 13.03 7.72
CA GLY A 82 3.78 13.40 7.55
C GLY A 82 4.51 12.58 6.48
N PRO A 83 5.65 13.08 5.96
CA PRO A 83 6.41 12.40 4.93
C PRO A 83 7.17 11.19 5.45
N SER A 84 7.31 10.15 4.61
CA SER A 84 8.12 8.96 4.92
C SER A 84 9.58 9.28 5.25
N THR A 85 10.09 10.44 4.84
CA THR A 85 11.48 10.85 5.10
C THR A 85 11.70 11.50 6.47
N ASN A 86 10.64 11.92 7.17
CA ASN A 86 10.77 12.61 8.46
C ASN A 86 10.50 11.66 9.63
N SER A 87 11.51 11.48 10.48
CA SER A 87 11.43 10.58 11.63
C SER A 87 10.36 11.04 12.64
N GLY A 88 9.64 10.07 13.20
CA GLY A 88 8.55 10.33 14.16
C GLY A 88 7.16 10.57 13.53
N THR A 89 7.05 10.68 12.22
CA THR A 89 5.76 10.72 11.51
C THR A 89 5.11 9.33 11.41
N CYS A 90 3.78 9.26 11.25
CA CYS A 90 3.09 7.97 11.11
C CYS A 90 3.47 7.26 9.80
N HIS A 91 3.70 8.01 8.72
CA HIS A 91 4.18 7.45 7.46
C HIS A 91 5.57 6.80 7.62
N TRP A 92 6.52 7.50 8.25
CA TRP A 92 7.85 6.95 8.53
C TRP A 92 7.80 5.74 9.46
N LYS A 93 6.91 5.69 10.45
CA LYS A 93 6.78 4.52 11.35
C LYS A 93 6.50 3.24 10.57
N ILE A 94 5.58 3.31 9.60
CA ILE A 94 5.22 2.15 8.77
C ILE A 94 6.35 1.79 7.81
N ASP A 95 6.98 2.78 7.19
CA ASP A 95 8.09 2.55 6.26
C ASP A 95 9.34 1.99 6.95
N SER A 96 9.61 2.47 8.16
CA SER A 96 10.76 2.03 8.98
C SER A 96 10.70 0.56 9.39
N ARG A 97 9.51 -0.06 9.34
CA ARG A 97 9.23 -1.46 9.68
C ARG A 97 9.84 -1.93 11.01
N ARG A 98 10.05 -1.00 11.94
CA ARG A 98 10.64 -1.31 13.24
C ARG A 98 9.72 -2.24 14.02
N LYS A 99 10.31 -3.24 14.68
CA LYS A 99 9.56 -4.20 15.51
C LYS A 99 8.65 -3.51 16.53
N THR A 100 9.07 -2.36 17.04
CA THR A 100 8.31 -1.52 17.99
C THR A 100 6.95 -1.06 17.46
N TYR A 101 6.79 -0.91 16.15
CA TYR A 101 5.54 -0.42 15.53
C TYR A 101 4.75 -1.55 14.87
N ARG A 102 5.29 -2.77 14.82
CA ARG A 102 4.68 -3.90 14.12
C ARG A 102 3.31 -4.24 14.70
N ASP A 103 3.21 -4.31 16.02
CA ASP A 103 1.94 -4.60 16.70
C ASP A 103 0.87 -3.53 16.41
N GLU A 104 1.27 -2.25 16.31
CA GLU A 104 0.35 -1.16 15.97
C GLU A 104 -0.13 -1.28 14.51
N VAL A 105 0.77 -1.60 13.58
CA VAL A 105 0.44 -1.81 12.17
C VAL A 105 -0.46 -3.04 11.98
N GLU A 106 -0.15 -4.15 12.64
CA GLU A 106 -0.97 -5.38 12.56
C GLU A 106 -2.36 -5.17 13.14
N LYS A 107 -2.49 -4.43 14.26
CA LYS A 107 -3.80 -4.01 14.80
C LYS A 107 -4.57 -3.12 13.83
N LEU A 108 -3.89 -2.19 13.16
CA LEU A 108 -4.52 -1.33 12.16
C LEU A 108 -5.00 -2.13 10.94
N ILE A 109 -4.17 -3.06 10.43
CA ILE A 109 -4.55 -3.98 9.35
C ILE A 109 -5.76 -4.81 9.78
N ALA A 110 -5.74 -5.41 10.98
CA ALA A 110 -6.86 -6.21 11.48
C ALA A 110 -8.15 -5.38 11.60
N LYS A 111 -8.06 -4.16 12.11
CA LYS A 111 -9.19 -3.23 12.20
C LYS A 111 -9.76 -2.88 10.81
N LEU A 112 -8.90 -2.62 9.83
CA LEU A 112 -9.34 -2.30 8.48
C LEU A 112 -9.91 -3.54 7.79
N LYS A 113 -9.29 -4.71 7.92
CA LYS A 113 -9.83 -5.99 7.42
C LYS A 113 -11.20 -6.31 8.01
N ALA A 114 -11.45 -5.99 9.27
CA ALA A 114 -12.77 -6.17 9.87
C ALA A 114 -13.83 -5.21 9.30
N LYS A 115 -13.44 -4.09 8.70
CA LYS A 115 -14.35 -3.10 8.10
C LYS A 115 -14.74 -3.45 6.67
N TYR A 116 -13.88 -4.17 5.95
CA TYR A 116 -14.10 -4.52 4.54
C TYR A 116 -14.43 -6.00 4.41
N ASP A 117 -15.48 -6.31 3.65
CA ASP A 117 -15.78 -7.69 3.30
C ASP A 117 -14.74 -8.19 2.27
N PRO A 118 -14.12 -9.37 2.48
CA PRO A 118 -13.23 -9.99 1.51
C PRO A 118 -13.87 -10.23 0.13
N ALA A 119 -15.20 -10.33 0.05
CA ALA A 119 -15.93 -10.52 -1.20
C ALA A 119 -15.94 -9.27 -2.10
N ASP A 120 -15.89 -8.07 -1.50
CA ASP A 120 -15.83 -6.80 -2.26
C ASP A 120 -14.43 -6.56 -2.86
N TRP A 121 -13.39 -7.17 -2.28
CA TRP A 121 -11.98 -6.97 -2.66
C TRP A 121 -11.17 -8.29 -2.62
N PRO A 122 -11.32 -9.16 -3.64
CA PRO A 122 -10.74 -10.50 -3.64
C PRO A 122 -9.19 -10.50 -3.64
N GLU A 123 -8.60 -11.45 -2.89
CA GLU A 123 -7.15 -11.59 -2.65
C GLU A 123 -6.29 -12.01 -3.86
#